data_AF-A0A535DCV4-F1
#
_entry.id   AF-A0A535DCV4-F1
#
_cell.length_a   1.000
_cell.length_b   1.000
_cell.length_c   1.000
_cell.angle_alpha   90.00
_cell.angle_beta   90.00
_cell.angle_gamma   90.00
#
_symmetry.space_group_name_H-M   'P 1'
#
loop_
_entity.id
_entity.type
_entity.pdbx_description
1 polymer ?
#
loop_
_entity_poly.entity_id
_entity_poly.type
_entity_poly.pdbx_seq_one_letter_code
_entity_poly.pdbx_strand_id
1 'polypeptide(L)'
;MCMAPSAKEPAATTPRRRWRRRSERRCAPRGCRPVAVPEVGIGIAGYGMMAKAHAYAYTVAPVMRSLGCRPRLRLISGRDRDKVARAAAAYGFEAWTADWHDLLDRRNVDIVDICTPPGTHAEIAPRRRPKPYARPAS
;
A
#
# COMPACT_ATOMS: atom_id res chain seq x y z
N MET A 1 39.61 60.74 -46.88
CA MET A 1 39.00 60.64 -45.53
C MET A 1 37.79 59.72 -45.62
N CYS A 2 37.49 58.75 -44.77
CA CYS A 2 38.10 58.20 -43.57
C CYS A 2 37.54 56.77 -43.35
N MET A 3 38.44 55.91 -42.87
CA MET A 3 38.34 54.62 -42.14
C MET A 3 37.00 53.89 -41.92
N ALA A 4 37.11 52.56 -42.00
CA ALA A 4 36.18 51.53 -41.53
C ALA A 4 35.89 51.59 -40.01
N PRO A 5 34.91 50.80 -39.56
CA PRO A 5 35.16 49.96 -38.39
C PRO A 5 34.94 48.46 -38.68
N SER A 6 35.80 47.70 -38.01
CA SER A 6 35.84 46.25 -37.88
C SER A 6 34.75 45.73 -36.92
N ALA A 7 34.08 44.63 -37.28
CA ALA A 7 33.40 43.73 -36.36
C ALA A 7 33.19 42.37 -37.08
N LYS A 8 34.14 41.43 -36.99
CA LYS A 8 34.22 40.34 -35.99
C LYS A 8 33.08 39.32 -36.15
N GLU A 9 33.40 38.19 -36.78
CA GLU A 9 32.58 36.96 -36.79
C GLU A 9 32.22 36.52 -35.35
N PRO A 10 30.97 36.09 -35.09
CA PRO A 10 30.70 35.23 -33.95
C PRO A 10 30.82 33.76 -34.36
N ALA A 11 31.87 33.18 -33.79
CA ALA A 11 32.17 31.77 -33.58
C ALA A 11 30.98 30.79 -33.52
N ALA A 12 31.19 29.68 -34.22
CA ALA A 12 30.85 28.30 -33.88
C ALA A 12 29.74 28.07 -32.83
N THR A 13 28.61 27.59 -33.32
CA THR A 13 27.54 26.96 -32.53
C THR A 13 28.10 25.84 -31.66
N THR A 14 28.13 26.06 -30.35
CA THR A 14 28.51 25.03 -29.38
C THR A 14 27.41 23.96 -29.35
N PRO A 15 27.72 22.66 -29.56
CA PRO A 15 26.72 21.63 -29.43
C PRO A 15 26.32 21.53 -27.95
N ARG A 16 25.03 21.74 -27.67
CA ARG A 16 24.46 21.54 -26.33
C ARG A 16 24.89 20.16 -25.84
N ARG A 17 25.64 20.11 -24.74
CA ARG A 17 26.05 18.87 -24.09
C ARG A 17 24.80 18.04 -23.79
N ARG A 18 24.57 17.02 -24.61
CA ARG A 18 23.60 15.97 -24.35
C ARG A 18 24.09 15.24 -23.11
N TRP A 19 23.51 15.56 -21.96
CA TRP A 19 23.65 14.75 -20.76
C TRP A 19 23.07 13.36 -21.06
N ARG A 20 23.89 12.47 -21.63
CA ARG A 20 23.60 11.04 -21.60
C ARG A 20 23.66 10.67 -20.12
N ARG A 21 22.53 10.27 -19.53
CA ARG A 21 22.54 9.44 -18.32
C ARG A 21 23.29 8.15 -18.66
N ARG A 22 24.61 8.17 -18.48
CA ARG A 22 25.47 7.01 -18.43
C ARG A 22 25.36 6.49 -17.00
N SER A 23 25.06 5.19 -16.85
CA SER A 23 24.65 4.50 -15.62
C SER A 23 23.18 4.81 -15.26
N GLU A 24 22.25 3.87 -15.38
CA GLU A 24 22.07 2.74 -14.46
C GLU A 24 21.79 1.41 -15.18
N ARG A 25 22.77 0.88 -15.91
CA ARG A 25 23.00 -0.58 -15.82
C ARG A 25 23.98 -0.78 -14.67
N ARG A 26 23.52 -0.61 -13.42
CA ARG A 26 24.22 -1.27 -12.32
C ARG A 26 23.83 -2.74 -12.46
N CYS A 27 24.81 -3.59 -12.79
CA CYS A 27 24.70 -4.99 -12.44
C CYS A 27 24.25 -5.04 -10.98
N ALA A 28 23.06 -5.58 -10.71
CA ALA A 28 22.80 -6.11 -9.39
C ALA A 28 23.93 -7.11 -9.10
N PRO A 29 24.63 -7.04 -7.95
CA PRO A 29 25.63 -8.04 -7.62
C PRO A 29 24.96 -9.42 -7.72
N ARG A 30 25.56 -10.34 -8.48
CA ARG A 30 25.03 -11.70 -8.66
C ARG A 30 24.88 -12.31 -7.26
N GLY A 31 23.64 -12.49 -6.81
CA GLY A 31 23.32 -13.02 -5.48
C GLY A 31 22.35 -12.18 -4.64
N CYS A 32 22.12 -10.90 -4.96
CA CYS A 32 21.13 -10.10 -4.24
C CYS A 32 19.74 -10.30 -4.86
N ARG A 33 18.98 -11.28 -4.38
CA ARG A 33 17.56 -11.44 -4.76
C ARG A 33 16.78 -10.33 -4.03
N PRO A 34 15.96 -9.51 -4.71
CA PRO A 34 15.04 -8.63 -4.01
C PRO A 34 14.18 -9.50 -3.09
N VAL A 35 14.24 -9.26 -1.78
CA VAL A 35 13.35 -9.93 -0.83
C VAL A 35 11.96 -9.41 -1.14
N ALA A 36 11.09 -10.29 -1.65
CA ALA A 36 9.70 -9.94 -1.90
C ALA A 36 9.05 -9.59 -0.55
N VAL A 37 8.53 -8.37 -0.42
CA VAL A 37 7.78 -7.96 0.77
C VAL A 37 6.41 -8.65 0.71
N PRO A 38 6.09 -9.59 1.62
CA PRO A 38 4.84 -10.32 1.58
C PRO A 38 3.65 -9.39 1.78
N GLU A 39 2.54 -9.66 1.10
CA GLU A 39 1.27 -8.96 1.38
C GLU A 39 0.58 -9.59 2.59
N VAL A 40 -0.06 -8.75 3.39
CA VAL A 40 -0.91 -9.17 4.52
C VAL A 40 -2.30 -8.59 4.31
N GLY A 41 -3.29 -9.47 4.16
CA GLY A 41 -4.68 -9.11 3.99
C GLY A 41 -5.35 -8.73 5.29
N ILE A 42 -5.92 -7.54 5.33
CA ILE A 42 -6.64 -6.97 6.47
C ILE A 42 -8.15 -7.09 6.23
N GLY A 43 -8.83 -7.67 7.21
CA GLY A 43 -10.28 -7.67 7.33
C GLY A 43 -10.71 -6.83 8.53
N ILE A 44 -11.66 -5.90 8.37
CA ILE A 44 -12.19 -5.10 9.49
C ILE A 44 -13.65 -5.47 9.77
N ALA A 45 -13.95 -5.81 11.02
CA ALA A 45 -15.32 -5.96 11.51
C ALA A 45 -15.84 -4.62 12.01
N GLY A 46 -16.91 -4.12 11.37
CA GLY A 46 -17.48 -2.81 11.64
C GLY A 46 -17.01 -1.73 10.65
N TYR A 47 -17.82 -0.68 10.49
CA TYR A 47 -17.60 0.41 9.53
C TYR A 47 -17.69 1.81 10.15
N GLY A 48 -17.64 1.89 11.48
CA GLY A 48 -17.71 3.16 12.23
C GLY A 48 -16.39 3.94 12.23
N MET A 49 -16.28 4.87 13.17
CA MET A 49 -15.10 5.76 13.30
C MET A 49 -13.79 4.99 13.46
N MET A 50 -13.76 3.93 14.29
CA MET A 50 -12.54 3.14 14.50
C MET A 50 -12.13 2.39 13.24
N ALA A 51 -13.09 1.85 12.47
CA ALA A 51 -12.81 1.22 11.18
C ALA A 51 -12.16 2.18 10.19
N LYS A 52 -12.64 3.44 10.13
CA LYS A 52 -12.03 4.50 9.31
C LYS A 52 -10.59 4.78 9.73
N ALA A 53 -10.37 4.99 11.04
CA ALA A 53 -9.04 5.30 11.57
C ALA A 53 -8.04 4.17 11.29
N HIS A 54 -8.45 2.92 11.50
CA HIS A 54 -7.60 1.75 11.29
C HIS A 54 -7.32 1.51 9.81
N ALA A 55 -8.31 1.67 8.92
CA ALA A 55 -8.11 1.58 7.48
C ALA A 55 -7.05 2.59 6.99
N TYR A 56 -7.10 3.83 7.48
CA TYR A 56 -6.08 4.84 7.18
C TYR A 56 -4.72 4.50 7.80
N ALA A 57 -4.69 3.99 9.02
CA ALA A 57 -3.45 3.55 9.66
C ALA A 57 -2.75 2.47 8.81
N TYR A 58 -3.47 1.45 8.33
CA TYR A 58 -2.90 0.43 7.45
C TYR A 58 -2.41 0.97 6.11
N THR A 59 -3.09 1.99 5.57
CA THR A 59 -2.71 2.63 4.31
C THR A 59 -1.43 3.46 4.47
N VAL A 60 -1.29 4.17 5.60
CA VAL A 60 -0.20 5.11 5.85
C VAL A 60 1.02 4.43 6.51
N ALA A 61 0.84 3.31 7.21
CA ALA A 61 1.90 2.62 7.93
C ALA A 61 3.15 2.30 7.08
N PRO A 62 3.04 1.79 5.83
CA PRO A 62 4.20 1.52 4.98
C PRO A 62 4.95 2.78 4.52
N VAL A 63 4.29 3.95 4.58
CA VAL A 63 4.88 5.26 4.25
C VAL A 63 5.60 5.84 5.47
N MET A 64 5.03 5.69 6.67
CA MET A 64 5.62 6.17 7.92
C MET A 64 6.81 5.32 8.37
N ARG A 65 6.82 4.03 8.05
CA ARG A 65 7.86 3.10 8.49
C ARG A 65 8.09 1.99 7.47
N SER A 66 9.35 1.58 7.32
CA SER A 66 9.69 0.35 6.60
C SER A 66 9.10 -0.86 7.33
N LEU A 67 8.11 -1.50 6.69
CA LEU A 67 7.48 -2.72 7.19
C LEU A 67 8.03 -3.95 6.47
N GLY A 68 8.16 -5.06 7.19
CA GLY A 68 8.47 -6.37 6.60
C GLY A 68 7.31 -7.02 5.84
N CYS A 69 6.19 -6.31 5.68
CA CYS A 69 5.02 -6.73 4.93
C CYS A 69 4.29 -5.52 4.33
N ARG A 70 3.39 -5.78 3.37
CA ARG A 70 2.52 -4.78 2.76
C ARG A 70 1.05 -5.05 3.13
N PRO A 71 0.45 -4.26 4.02
CA PRO A 71 -0.97 -4.37 4.34
C PRO A 71 -1.85 -4.12 3.10
N ARG A 72 -2.93 -4.89 2.97
CA ARG A 72 -3.97 -4.71 1.93
C ARG A 72 -5.35 -4.77 2.56
N LEU A 73 -6.19 -3.77 2.30
CA LEU A 73 -7.57 -3.72 2.80
C LEU A 73 -8.46 -4.64 1.95
N ARG A 74 -8.74 -5.86 2.44
CA ARG A 74 -9.39 -6.91 1.65
C ARG A 74 -10.89 -6.97 1.83
N LEU A 75 -11.37 -6.91 3.07
CA LEU A 75 -12.79 -7.08 3.38
C LEU A 75 -13.20 -6.23 4.58
N ILE A 76 -14.34 -5.54 4.49
CA ILE A 76 -14.97 -4.87 5.62
C ILE A 76 -16.37 -5.45 5.85
N SER A 77 -16.76 -5.70 7.09
CA SER A 77 -18.08 -6.25 7.42
C SER A 77 -18.98 -5.27 8.17
N GLY A 78 -20.28 -5.38 7.94
CA GLY A 78 -21.27 -4.54 8.61
C GLY A 78 -22.70 -4.96 8.28
N ARG A 79 -23.55 -5.02 9.31
CA ARG A 79 -24.95 -5.51 9.18
C ARG A 79 -25.83 -4.74 8.18
N ASP A 80 -25.54 -3.46 7.95
CA ASP A 80 -26.25 -2.61 7.00
C ASP A 80 -25.47 -2.57 5.67
N ARG A 81 -26.04 -3.23 4.64
CA ARG A 81 -25.43 -3.42 3.32
C ARG A 81 -25.05 -2.09 2.65
N ASP A 82 -25.94 -1.11 2.69
CA ASP A 82 -25.71 0.16 2.02
C ASP A 82 -24.63 0.98 2.73
N LYS A 83 -24.65 0.99 4.07
CA LYS A 83 -23.65 1.72 4.85
C LYS A 83 -22.26 1.08 4.74
N VAL A 84 -22.17 -0.26 4.81
CA VAL A 84 -20.88 -0.95 4.69
C VAL A 84 -20.32 -0.82 3.28
N ALA A 85 -21.15 -0.87 2.23
CA ALA A 85 -20.71 -0.66 0.85
C ALA A 85 -20.14 0.75 0.65
N ARG A 86 -20.82 1.78 1.18
CA ARG A 86 -20.33 3.18 1.13
C ARG A 86 -19.01 3.33 1.90
N ALA A 87 -18.91 2.74 3.08
CA ALA A 87 -17.69 2.78 3.87
C ALA A 87 -16.52 2.07 3.18
N ALA A 88 -16.76 0.90 2.57
CA ALA A 88 -15.76 0.15 1.83
C ALA A 88 -15.16 0.98 0.68
N ALA A 89 -16.03 1.63 -0.11
CA ALA A 89 -15.62 2.52 -1.18
C ALA A 89 -14.82 3.73 -0.63
N ALA A 90 -15.29 4.35 0.45
CA ALA A 90 -14.65 5.52 1.04
C ALA A 90 -13.28 5.22 1.68
N TYR A 91 -13.09 4.02 2.23
CA TYR A 91 -11.87 3.65 2.96
C TYR A 91 -10.88 2.86 2.09
N GLY A 92 -11.28 2.43 0.89
CA GLY A 92 -10.41 1.73 -0.06
C GLY A 92 -10.35 0.22 0.14
N PHE A 93 -11.43 -0.41 0.61
CA PHE A 93 -11.53 -1.88 0.69
C PHE A 93 -11.85 -2.49 -0.68
N GLU A 94 -11.26 -3.65 -0.96
CA GLU A 94 -11.53 -4.42 -2.18
C GLU A 94 -12.95 -5.01 -2.21
N ALA A 95 -13.50 -5.37 -1.05
CA ALA A 95 -14.82 -5.97 -0.92
C ALA A 95 -15.48 -5.61 0.41
N TRP A 96 -16.79 -5.82 0.48
CA TRP A 96 -17.57 -5.70 1.70
C TRP A 96 -18.52 -6.88 1.87
N THR A 97 -19.01 -7.08 3.08
CA THR A 97 -20.00 -8.11 3.42
C THR A 97 -20.95 -7.64 4.52
N ALA A 98 -22.14 -8.24 4.55
CA ALA A 98 -23.10 -8.06 5.64
C ALA A 98 -22.84 -9.00 6.84
N ASP A 99 -22.04 -10.05 6.64
CA ASP A 99 -21.76 -11.09 7.64
C ASP A 99 -20.27 -11.07 8.01
N TRP A 100 -19.97 -10.94 9.30
CA TRP A 100 -18.60 -10.92 9.77
C TRP A 100 -17.91 -12.29 9.71
N HIS A 101 -18.66 -13.39 9.67
CA HIS A 101 -18.09 -14.75 9.54
C HIS A 101 -17.25 -14.89 8.26
N ASP A 102 -17.62 -14.18 7.19
CA ASP A 102 -16.85 -14.13 5.95
C ASP A 102 -15.41 -13.67 6.17
N LEU A 103 -15.13 -12.82 7.18
CA LEU A 103 -13.76 -12.39 7.52
C LEU A 103 -12.89 -13.58 7.96
N LEU A 104 -13.49 -14.57 8.65
CA LEU A 104 -12.79 -15.74 9.14
C LEU A 104 -12.51 -16.76 8.01
N ASP A 105 -13.50 -16.94 7.14
CA ASP A 105 -13.48 -17.96 6.10
C ASP A 105 -12.69 -17.54 4.86
N ARG A 106 -12.56 -16.23 4.61
CA ARG A 106 -11.87 -15.73 3.42
C ARG A 106 -10.37 -16.05 3.48
N ARG A 107 -9.85 -16.70 2.43
CA ARG A 107 -8.44 -17.13 2.37
C ARG A 107 -7.43 -15.98 2.27
N ASN A 108 -7.83 -14.84 1.71
CA ASN A 108 -6.96 -13.67 1.57
C ASN A 108 -7.08 -12.67 2.73
N VAL A 109 -7.77 -13.03 3.83
CA VAL A 109 -7.80 -12.26 5.08
C VAL A 109 -6.92 -12.98 6.10
N ASP A 110 -5.81 -12.33 6.45
CA ASP A 110 -4.78 -12.84 7.36
C ASP A 110 -4.95 -12.25 8.77
N ILE A 111 -5.38 -11.00 8.86
CA ILE A 111 -5.65 -10.28 10.11
C ILE A 111 -7.11 -9.85 10.13
N VAL A 112 -7.80 -10.14 11.23
CA VAL A 112 -9.13 -9.59 11.53
C VAL A 112 -8.97 -8.53 12.61
N ASP A 113 -9.40 -7.32 12.30
CA ASP A 113 -9.40 -6.16 13.19
C ASP A 113 -10.85 -5.85 13.62
N ILE A 114 -11.09 -5.86 14.93
CA ILE A 114 -12.43 -5.79 15.50
C ILE A 114 -12.72 -4.36 15.94
N CYS A 115 -13.43 -3.63 15.09
CA CYS A 115 -13.83 -2.24 15.30
C CYS A 115 -15.32 -2.11 15.65
N THR A 116 -15.93 -3.18 16.18
CA THR A 116 -17.34 -3.21 16.61
C THR A 116 -17.49 -2.75 18.07
N PRO A 117 -18.73 -2.48 18.54
CA PRO A 117 -18.96 -2.20 19.96
C PRO A 117 -18.45 -3.32 20.89
N PRO A 118 -17.92 -3.01 22.09
CA PRO A 118 -17.19 -3.96 22.94
C PRO A 118 -17.95 -5.28 23.24
N GLY A 119 -19.28 -5.21 23.41
CA GLY A 119 -20.10 -6.38 23.72
C GLY A 119 -20.10 -7.48 22.65
N THR A 120 -19.60 -7.22 21.44
CA THR A 120 -19.53 -8.19 20.34
C THR A 120 -18.14 -8.80 20.14
N HIS A 121 -17.12 -8.33 20.87
CA HIS A 121 -15.73 -8.74 20.63
C HIS A 121 -15.48 -10.22 20.91
N ALA A 122 -16.06 -10.74 21.99
CA ALA A 122 -15.87 -12.13 22.39
C ALA A 122 -16.46 -13.12 21.36
N GLU A 123 -17.55 -12.74 20.70
CA GLU A 123 -18.17 -13.53 19.63
C GLU A 123 -17.31 -13.52 18.36
N ILE A 124 -16.78 -12.35 17.98
CA ILE A 124 -16.02 -12.14 16.74
C ILE A 124 -14.57 -12.67 16.86
N ALA A 125 -14.02 -12.73 18.08
CA ALA A 125 -12.71 -13.30 18.38
C ALA A 125 -12.82 -14.65 19.08
N PRO A 126 -13.41 -15.69 18.45
CA PRO A 126 -13.40 -17.01 19.06
C PRO A 126 -11.95 -17.50 19.15
N ARG A 127 -11.63 -18.26 20.19
CA ARG A 127 -10.33 -18.95 20.28
C ARG A 127 -10.19 -19.91 19.08
N ARG A 128 -9.45 -19.48 18.07
CA ARG A 128 -9.16 -20.27 16.86
C ARG A 128 -7.65 -20.44 16.70
N ARG A 129 -7.23 -21.60 16.17
CA ARG A 129 -5.84 -21.78 15.75
C ARG A 129 -5.50 -20.73 14.68
N PRO A 130 -4.37 -20.02 14.79
CA PRO A 130 -3.97 -19.04 13.79
C PRO A 130 -3.78 -19.73 12.44
N LYS A 131 -4.20 -19.06 11.35
CA LYS A 131 -3.82 -19.50 10.00
C LYS A 131 -2.28 -19.50 9.92
N PRO A 132 -1.65 -20.49 9.28
CA PRO A 132 -0.21 -20.48 9.10
C PRO A 132 0.17 -19.25 8.26
N TYR A 133 0.77 -18.25 8.91
CA TYR A 133 1.38 -17.13 8.22
C TYR A 133 2.64 -17.64 7.51
N ALA A 134 2.68 -17.56 6.18
CA ALA A 134 3.88 -17.85 5.42
C ALA A 134 4.92 -16.78 5.75
N ARG A 135 5.85 -17.09 6.68
CA ARG A 135 6.98 -16.20 6.95
C ARG A 135 7.73 -15.99 5.63
N PRO A 136 8.06 -14.74 5.25
CA PRO A 136 9.00 -14.53 4.16
C PRO A 136 10.31 -15.22 4.53
N ALA A 137 10.90 -15.93 3.56
CA ALA A 137 12.21 -16.57 3.75
C ALA A 137 13.23 -15.50 4.13
N SER A 138 13.95 -15.75 5.24
CA SER A 138 15.01 -14.89 5.81
C SER A 138 16.20 -14.75 4.89
#